data_AF-A0A4R6SXS3-F1
#
_entry.id   AF-A0A4R6SXS3-F1
#
_cell.length_a   1.000
_cell.length_b   1.000
_cell.length_c   1.000
_cell.angle_alpha   90.00
_cell.angle_beta   90.00
_cell.angle_gamma   90.00
#
_symmetry.space_group_name_H-M   'P 1'
#
loop_
_entity.id
_entity.type
_entity.pdbx_description
1 polymer ?
#
loop_
_entity_poly.entity_id
_entity_poly.type
_entity_poly.pdbx_seq_one_letter_code
_entity_poly.pdbx_strand_id
1 'polypeptide(L)'
;MIIGIIRYIKKLSAVIVVSAAVLLSACSKDEGNKQLYVLSSETSVAEWIGATRASLVNEGSITVQSSGLIAENGVVTAGSFALPVASLIYIDRTK
;
A
#
# COMPACT_ATOMS: atom_id res chain seq x y z
N MET A 1 27.19 28.31 48.13
CA MET A 1 26.88 28.43 46.68
C MET A 1 26.95 27.10 45.91
N ILE A 2 27.82 26.15 46.28
CA ILE A 2 28.04 24.88 45.54
C ILE A 2 26.86 23.88 45.64
N ILE A 3 26.17 23.83 46.78
CA ILE A 3 25.04 22.90 47.02
C ILE A 3 23.80 23.20 46.14
N GLY A 4 23.60 24.46 45.74
CA GLY A 4 22.50 24.85 44.85
C GLY A 4 22.68 24.36 43.42
N ILE A 5 23.92 24.35 42.92
CA ILE A 5 24.27 23.90 41.57
C ILE A 5 24.08 22.39 41.43
N ILE A 6 24.47 21.61 42.45
CA ILE A 6 24.30 20.14 42.48
C ILE A 6 22.81 19.75 42.46
N ARG A 7 21.96 20.51 43.17
CA ARG A 7 20.50 20.28 43.20
C ARG A 7 19.84 20.62 41.86
N TYR A 8 20.38 21.60 41.14
CA TYR A 8 19.92 21.99 39.79
C TYR A 8 20.29 20.93 38.74
N ILE A 9 21.51 20.38 38.79
CA ILE A 9 21.98 19.31 37.88
C ILE A 9 21.15 18.04 38.05
N LYS A 10 20.76 17.66 39.29
CA LYS A 10 19.87 16.52 39.54
C LYS A 10 18.46 16.72 38.98
N LYS A 11 17.92 17.95 39.06
CA LYS A 11 16.61 18.29 38.45
C LYS A 11 16.68 18.31 36.93
N LEU A 12 17.78 18.80 36.36
CA LEU A 12 18.03 18.81 34.92
C LEU A 12 18.14 17.38 34.36
N SER A 13 18.80 16.48 35.09
CA SER A 13 18.91 15.06 34.73
C SER A 13 17.55 14.35 34.75
N ALA A 14 16.67 14.64 35.71
CA ALA A 14 15.33 14.06 35.77
C ALA A 14 14.45 14.48 34.58
N VAL A 15 14.56 15.74 34.14
CA VAL A 15 13.77 16.25 33.00
C VAL A 15 14.19 15.59 31.68
N ILE A 16 15.49 15.37 31.47
CA ILE A 16 16.03 14.73 30.26
C ILE A 16 15.59 13.26 30.16
N VAL A 17 15.56 12.54 31.29
CA VAL A 17 15.13 11.14 31.31
C VAL A 17 13.64 11.02 31.00
N VAL A 18 12.82 11.94 31.52
CA VAL A 18 11.36 11.94 31.26
C VAL A 18 11.06 12.28 29.80
N SER A 19 11.74 13.27 29.21
CA SER A 19 11.51 13.61 27.80
C SER A 19 11.98 12.51 26.85
N ALA A 20 13.08 11.81 27.15
CA ALA A 20 13.52 10.66 26.36
C ALA A 20 12.52 9.49 26.42
N ALA A 21 11.91 9.23 27.58
CA ALA A 21 10.90 8.18 27.73
C ALA A 21 9.62 8.48 26.92
N VAL A 22 9.18 9.75 26.89
CA VAL A 22 8.02 10.16 26.08
C VAL A 22 8.30 10.00 24.59
N LEU A 23 9.49 10.38 24.11
CA LEU A 23 9.89 10.22 22.71
C LEU A 23 9.98 8.75 22.27
N LEU A 24 10.41 7.85 23.16
CA LEU A 24 10.43 6.41 22.88
C LEU A 24 9.04 5.78 22.89
N SER A 25 8.11 6.29 23.71
CA SER A 25 6.71 5.83 23.74
C SER A 25 5.85 6.34 22.58
N ALA A 26 6.26 7.40 21.89
CA ALA A 26 5.54 7.95 20.74
C ALA A 26 5.76 7.14 19.45
N CYS A 27 6.73 6.23 19.44
CA CYS A 27 6.95 5.32 18.31
C CYS A 27 5.97 4.15 18.42
N SER A 28 4.70 4.39 18.11
CA SER A 28 3.78 3.31 17.82
C SER A 28 4.22 2.70 16.49
N LYS A 29 4.65 1.44 16.53
CA LYS A 29 4.92 0.68 15.31
C LYS A 29 3.59 0.55 14.58
N ASP A 30 3.42 1.29 13.48
CA ASP A 30 2.28 1.09 12.58
C ASP A 30 2.27 -0.38 12.18
N GLU A 31 1.34 -1.14 12.75
CA GLU A 31 1.05 -2.48 12.26
C GLU A 31 0.49 -2.27 10.86
N GLY A 32 1.32 -2.59 9.85
CA GLY A 32 1.13 -2.24 8.45
C GLY A 32 -0.33 -2.22 8.06
N ASN A 33 -0.80 -1.05 7.61
CA ASN A 33 -2.20 -0.71 7.43
C ASN A 33 -2.87 -1.73 6.49
N LYS A 34 -3.49 -2.77 7.08
CA LYS A 34 -4.27 -3.79 6.38
C LYS A 34 -5.55 -3.15 5.89
N GLN A 35 -5.63 -2.91 4.59
CA GLN A 35 -6.80 -2.31 3.97
C GLN A 35 -7.51 -3.34 3.10
N LEU A 36 -8.84 -3.38 3.24
CA LEU A 36 -9.71 -4.14 2.35
C LEU A 36 -10.01 -3.28 1.12
N TYR A 37 -9.74 -3.82 -0.07
CA TYR A 37 -10.04 -3.18 -1.34
C TYR A 37 -11.09 -3.97 -2.11
N VAL A 38 -11.90 -3.22 -2.87
CA VAL A 38 -12.82 -3.76 -3.87
C VAL A 38 -12.56 -2.99 -5.16
N LEU A 39 -12.22 -3.70 -6.23
CA LEU A 39 -12.11 -3.09 -7.55
C LEU A 39 -13.49 -2.66 -8.03
N SER A 40 -13.56 -1.49 -8.67
CA SER A 40 -14.76 -1.06 -9.35
C SER A 40 -14.96 -1.90 -10.61
N SER A 41 -16.01 -2.74 -10.63
CA SER A 41 -16.33 -3.59 -11.78
C SER A 41 -16.65 -2.81 -13.05
N GLU A 42 -17.03 -1.53 -12.93
CA GLU A 42 -17.41 -0.68 -14.05
C GLU A 42 -16.20 -0.06 -14.76
N THR A 43 -15.09 0.12 -14.04
CA THR A 43 -13.93 0.88 -14.54
C THR A 43 -12.63 0.07 -14.54
N SER A 44 -12.57 -1.04 -13.82
CA SER A 44 -11.36 -1.84 -13.69
C SER A 44 -11.26 -2.88 -14.80
N VAL A 45 -10.22 -2.76 -15.62
CA VAL A 45 -9.92 -3.68 -16.72
C VAL A 45 -8.48 -4.18 -16.62
N ALA A 46 -8.24 -5.39 -17.12
CA ALA A 46 -6.91 -5.91 -17.38
C ALA A 46 -6.64 -5.77 -18.87
N GLU A 47 -5.53 -5.13 -19.21
CA GLU A 47 -5.09 -4.98 -20.59
C GLU A 47 -4.22 -6.18 -20.98
N TRP A 48 -4.34 -6.61 -22.23
CA TRP A 48 -3.53 -7.70 -22.77
C TRP A 48 -2.93 -7.32 -24.12
N ILE A 49 -1.75 -7.87 -24.39
CA ILE A 49 -1.04 -7.74 -25.66
C ILE A 49 -0.65 -9.15 -26.10
N GLY A 50 -0.98 -9.51 -27.33
CA GLY A 50 -0.68 -10.81 -27.92
C GLY A 50 -0.06 -10.65 -29.31
N ALA A 51 1.08 -11.30 -29.54
CA ALA A 51 1.75 -11.29 -30.84
C ALA A 51 1.55 -12.62 -31.57
N THR A 52 1.30 -12.55 -32.88
CA THR A 52 1.32 -13.72 -33.76
C THR A 52 2.71 -13.93 -34.37
N ARG A 53 2.96 -15.12 -34.93
CA ARG A 53 4.23 -15.41 -35.64
C ARG A 53 4.48 -14.51 -36.86
N ALA A 54 3.43 -13.87 -37.38
CA ALA A 54 3.52 -12.91 -38.49
C ALA A 54 3.84 -11.48 -38.00
N SER A 55 4.27 -11.32 -36.75
CA SER A 55 4.54 -10.02 -36.12
C SER A 55 3.34 -9.09 -36.03
N LEU A 56 2.11 -9.60 -36.20
CA LEU A 56 0.90 -8.85 -35.89
C LEU A 56 0.72 -8.81 -34.38
N VAL A 57 0.72 -7.61 -33.82
CA VAL A 57 0.45 -7.35 -32.41
C VAL A 57 -1.03 -7.01 -32.28
N ASN A 58 -1.74 -7.77 -31.47
CA ASN A 58 -3.11 -7.50 -31.08
C ASN A 58 -3.11 -7.03 -29.63
N GLU A 59 -3.94 -6.04 -29.34
CA GLU A 59 -4.15 -5.55 -28.00
C GLU A 59 -5.62 -5.65 -27.65
N GLY A 60 -5.91 -5.63 -26.36
CA GLY A 60 -7.28 -5.62 -25.89
C GLY A 60 -7.40 -5.44 -24.40
N SER A 61 -8.63 -5.55 -23.93
CA SER A 61 -8.95 -5.50 -22.51
C SER A 61 -9.93 -6.60 -22.13
N ILE A 62 -9.96 -6.92 -20.84
CA ILE A 62 -10.92 -7.83 -20.22
C ILE A 62 -11.35 -7.24 -18.88
N THR A 63 -12.64 -7.32 -18.56
CA THR A 63 -13.14 -6.83 -17.26
C THR A 63 -12.52 -7.63 -16.12
N VAL A 64 -12.22 -6.96 -15.01
CA VAL A 64 -11.71 -7.61 -13.80
C VAL A 64 -12.74 -7.50 -12.69
N GLN A 65 -13.09 -8.64 -12.11
CA GLN A 65 -13.86 -8.70 -10.88
C GLN A 65 -12.94 -9.12 -9.75
N SER A 66 -13.08 -8.50 -8.57
CA SER A 66 -12.29 -8.83 -7.39
C SER A 66 -13.15 -9.24 -6.22
N SER A 67 -12.67 -10.18 -5.41
CA SER A 67 -13.27 -10.50 -4.12
C SER A 67 -12.21 -10.58 -3.04
N GLY A 68 -12.44 -9.85 -1.94
CA GLY A 68 -11.64 -9.91 -0.72
C GLY A 68 -10.18 -9.50 -0.89
N LEU A 69 -9.88 -8.43 -1.65
CA LEU A 69 -8.51 -7.96 -1.79
C LEU A 69 -8.01 -7.34 -0.49
N ILE A 70 -6.91 -7.86 0.02
CA ILE A 70 -6.23 -7.32 1.20
C ILE A 70 -4.90 -6.76 0.72
N ALA A 71 -4.62 -5.49 1.02
CA ALA A 71 -3.30 -4.93 0.82
C ALA A 71 -2.67 -4.52 2.15
N GLU A 72 -1.37 -4.77 2.26
CA GLU A 72 -0.53 -4.38 3.39
C GLU A 72 0.61 -3.54 2.83
N ASN A 73 0.77 -2.32 3.35
CA ASN A 73 1.81 -1.39 2.92
C ASN A 73 1.79 -1.12 1.39
N GLY A 74 0.59 -1.07 0.80
CA GLY A 74 0.40 -0.85 -0.64
C GLY A 74 0.63 -2.07 -1.53
N VAL A 75 0.93 -3.23 -0.95
CA VAL A 75 1.12 -4.50 -1.68
C VAL A 75 -0.08 -5.40 -1.43
N VAL A 76 -0.70 -5.92 -2.49
CA VAL A 76 -1.78 -6.91 -2.36
C VAL A 76 -1.22 -8.22 -1.83
N THR A 77 -1.69 -8.66 -0.67
CA THR A 77 -1.21 -9.88 0.01
C THR A 77 -2.19 -11.04 -0.07
N ALA A 78 -3.49 -10.77 -0.27
CA ALA A 78 -4.51 -11.79 -0.40
C ALA A 78 -5.70 -11.32 -1.24
N GLY A 79 -6.52 -12.28 -1.68
CA GLY A 79 -7.76 -12.06 -2.39
C GLY A 79 -7.86 -12.88 -3.67
N SER A 80 -8.86 -12.59 -4.49
CA SER A 80 -9.11 -13.30 -5.74
C SER A 80 -9.54 -12.35 -6.85
N PHE A 81 -9.14 -12.70 -8.07
CA PHE A 81 -9.56 -12.03 -9.30
C PHE A 81 -10.26 -13.02 -10.21
N ALA A 82 -11.34 -12.59 -10.85
CA ALA A 82 -12.02 -13.32 -11.91
C ALA A 82 -12.01 -12.48 -13.19
N LEU A 83 -11.66 -13.13 -14.30
CA LEU A 83 -11.60 -12.54 -15.63
C LEU A 83 -12.67 -13.22 -16.50
N PRO A 84 -13.88 -12.65 -16.63
CA PRO A 84 -14.93 -13.26 -17.43
C PRO A 84 -14.54 -13.21 -18.91
N VAL A 85 -14.29 -14.37 -19.52
CA VAL A 85 -13.84 -14.47 -20.93
C VAL A 85 -14.82 -13.79 -21.90
N ALA A 86 -16.12 -13.78 -21.58
CA ALA A 86 -17.15 -13.11 -22.36
C ALA A 86 -16.98 -11.57 -22.43
N SER A 87 -16.17 -10.97 -21.55
CA SER A 87 -15.88 -9.54 -21.52
C SER A 87 -14.62 -9.16 -22.31
N LEU A 88 -14.02 -10.09 -23.05
CA LEU A 88 -12.83 -9.83 -23.84
C LEU A 88 -13.15 -8.89 -25.01
N ILE A 89 -12.41 -7.78 -25.09
CA ILE A 89 -12.54 -6.76 -26.13
C ILE A 89 -11.19 -6.60 -26.84
N TYR A 90 -11.22 -6.47 -28.16
CA TYR A 90 -10.07 -6.10 -28.98
C TYR A 90 -9.98 -4.57 -29.06
N ILE A 91 -8.77 -4.02 -28.88
CA ILE A 91 -8.50 -2.59 -28.98
C ILE A 91 -7.66 -2.36 -30.23
N ASP A 92 -8.22 -1.58 -31.16
CA ASP A 92 -7.50 -1.10 -32.33
C ASP A 92 -6.91 0.29 -32.05
N ARG A 93 -5.58 0.41 -32.02
CA ARG A 93 -4.88 1.70 -31.83
C ARG A 93 -4.51 2.40 -33.14
N THR A 94 -4.99 1.95 -34.29
CA THR A 94 -4.62 2.53 -35.60
C THR A 94 -5.50 3.70 -36.07
N LYS A 95 -6.30 4.30 -35.19
CA LYS A 95 -7.08 5.52 -35.46
C LYS A 95 -6.45 6.78 -34.87
#